data_AF-A0A2E2QBF1-F1
#
_entry.id   AF-A0A2E2QBF1-F1
#
_cell.length_a   1.000
_cell.length_b   1.000
_cell.length_c   1.000
_cell.angle_alpha   90.00
_cell.angle_beta   90.00
_cell.angle_gamma   90.00
#
_symmetry.space_group_name_H-M   'P 1'
#
loop_
_entity.id
_entity.type
_entity.pdbx_description
1 polymer ?
#
loop_
_entity_poly.entity_id
_entity_poly.type
_entity_poly.pdbx_seq_one_letter_code
_entity_poly.pdbx_strand_id
1 'polypeptide(L)'
;MKLKPLIIIVSVIVGLYLAYDYKAPTRTWRYEIAITLSTPDGDQTFSAVRQVRVASPMPLLELPQVTSSKKVKGEAVVIDIKDRPTVFAIMDQNGSHTDVLDALLEKRAAAYTPDGIRKLANIKAGTSAPLPKEHWPEFVYFEDINDPKTAQKIEASMIPFVLGENVDIKNIQITMTNKRITRKVDASLAWLESLDGSYLHGGSTSRGAPYGMHGGFFKRGE
;
A
#
# COMPACT_ATOMS: atom_id res chain seq x y z
N MET A 1 8.93 11.98 54.43
CA MET A 1 9.64 10.69 54.25
C MET A 1 8.83 9.72 53.38
N LYS A 2 8.78 9.88 52.04
CA LYS A 2 8.27 8.85 51.08
C LYS A 2 8.83 9.01 49.64
N LEU A 3 9.96 9.71 49.45
CA LEU A 3 10.48 10.01 48.11
C LEU A 3 11.14 8.78 47.42
N LYS A 4 11.75 7.90 48.21
CA LYS A 4 12.43 6.67 47.73
C LYS A 4 11.51 5.67 47.01
N PRO A 5 10.32 5.29 47.53
CA PRO A 5 9.43 4.38 46.81
C PRO A 5 8.85 4.98 45.52
N LEU A 6 8.62 6.30 45.49
CA LEU A 6 8.10 6.98 44.29
C LEU A 6 9.11 6.97 43.14
N ILE A 7 10.40 7.20 43.44
CA ILE A 7 11.48 7.15 42.44
C ILE A 7 11.63 5.73 41.88
N ILE A 8 11.51 4.69 42.72
CA ILE A 8 11.59 3.30 42.26
C ILE A 8 10.43 2.98 41.30
N ILE A 9 9.20 3.40 41.64
CA ILE A 9 8.03 3.18 40.78
C ILE A 9 8.17 3.89 39.43
N VAL A 10 8.61 5.17 39.44
CA VAL A 10 8.83 5.92 38.20
C VAL A 10 9.94 5.28 37.35
N SER A 11 11.04 4.86 37.97
CA SER A 11 12.13 4.18 37.25
C SER A 11 11.71 2.82 36.68
N VAL A 12 10.83 2.09 37.36
CA VAL A 12 10.25 0.83 36.84
C VAL A 12 9.31 1.13 35.68
N ILE A 13 8.46 2.15 35.76
CA ILE A 13 7.56 2.55 34.66
C ILE A 13 8.36 3.03 33.45
N VAL A 14 9.38 3.88 33.66
CA VAL A 14 10.27 4.35 32.59
C VAL A 14 11.09 3.19 32.02
N GLY A 15 11.60 2.30 32.86
CA GLY A 15 12.32 1.09 32.42
C GLY A 15 11.43 0.15 31.60
N LEU A 16 10.17 -0.04 32.01
CA LEU A 16 9.17 -0.80 31.27
C LEU A 16 8.78 -0.10 29.95
N TYR A 17 8.67 1.22 29.95
CA TYR A 17 8.39 2.02 28.75
C TYR A 17 9.53 1.97 27.75
N LEU A 18 10.78 2.13 28.21
CA LEU A 18 11.98 2.01 27.38
C LEU A 18 12.16 0.57 26.88
N ALA A 19 11.85 -0.45 27.70
CA ALA A 19 11.83 -1.84 27.26
C ALA A 19 10.71 -2.11 26.23
N TYR A 20 9.56 -1.43 26.36
CA TYR A 20 8.45 -1.49 25.41
C TYR A 20 8.82 -0.93 24.04
N ASP A 21 9.47 0.23 24.02
CA ASP A 21 9.90 0.88 22.77
C ASP A 21 11.08 0.14 22.11
N TYR A 22 11.96 -0.48 22.91
CA TYR A 22 13.17 -1.16 22.41
C TYR A 22 12.93 -2.56 21.82
N LYS A 23 11.80 -3.23 22.09
CA LYS A 23 11.63 -4.67 21.78
C LYS A 23 10.41 -5.07 20.96
N ALA A 24 9.61 -4.14 20.44
CA ALA A 24 8.56 -4.49 19.49
C ALA A 24 9.18 -5.00 18.16
N PRO A 25 9.10 -6.31 17.84
CA PRO A 25 9.76 -6.83 16.64
C PRO A 25 9.11 -6.21 15.41
N THR A 26 9.90 -5.41 14.69
CA THR A 26 9.47 -4.82 13.43
C THR A 26 9.83 -5.74 12.28
N ARG A 27 8.87 -6.04 11.42
CA ARG A 27 9.07 -6.80 10.17
C ARG A 27 8.86 -5.87 8.99
N THR A 28 9.68 -6.03 7.96
CA THR A 28 9.59 -5.25 6.72
C THR A 28 9.76 -6.20 5.54
N TRP A 29 8.89 -6.08 4.55
CA TRP A 29 9.02 -6.78 3.27
C TRP A 29 8.64 -5.85 2.12
N ARG A 30 9.00 -6.26 0.90
CA ARG A 30 8.66 -5.54 -0.33
C ARG A 30 8.02 -6.48 -1.33
N TYR A 31 7.11 -5.93 -2.11
CA TYR A 31 6.44 -6.63 -3.18
C TYR A 31 6.25 -5.69 -4.36
N GLU A 32 6.29 -6.25 -5.56
CA GLU A 32 5.98 -5.60 -6.83
C GLU A 32 4.55 -5.99 -7.22
N ILE A 33 3.76 -5.01 -7.64
CA ILE A 33 2.50 -5.23 -8.32
C ILE A 33 2.77 -5.01 -9.80
N ALA A 34 2.39 -5.96 -10.64
CA ALA A 34 2.48 -5.87 -12.08
C ALA A 34 1.08 -6.00 -12.68
N ILE A 35 0.70 -5.06 -13.53
CA ILE A 35 -0.57 -5.04 -14.26
C ILE A 35 -0.23 -5.23 -15.74
N THR A 36 -0.74 -6.31 -16.33
CA THR A 36 -0.55 -6.59 -17.74
C THR A 36 -1.82 -6.22 -18.50
N LEU A 37 -1.68 -5.34 -19.49
CA LEU A 37 -2.74 -4.96 -20.40
C LEU A 37 -2.53 -5.64 -21.75
N SER A 38 -3.58 -6.21 -22.31
CA SER A 38 -3.60 -6.59 -23.73
C SER A 38 -3.83 -5.32 -24.53
N THR A 39 -2.96 -5.01 -25.50
CA THR A 39 -3.11 -3.86 -26.40
C THR A 39 -3.00 -4.30 -27.86
N PRO A 40 -3.43 -3.48 -28.84
CA PRO A 40 -3.27 -3.80 -30.27
C PRO A 40 -1.83 -4.10 -30.69
N ASP A 41 -0.87 -3.46 -30.02
CA ASP A 41 0.57 -3.58 -30.31
C ASP A 41 1.24 -4.74 -29.54
N GLY A 42 0.44 -5.52 -28.79
CA GLY A 42 0.88 -6.60 -27.92
C GLY A 42 0.65 -6.32 -26.43
N ASP A 43 1.02 -7.28 -25.60
CA ASP A 43 0.88 -7.13 -24.15
C ASP A 43 1.87 -6.09 -23.61
N GLN A 44 1.40 -5.19 -22.74
CA GLN A 44 2.24 -4.24 -22.02
C GLN A 44 2.09 -4.42 -20.52
N THR A 45 3.21 -4.41 -19.78
CA THR A 45 3.21 -4.60 -18.32
C THR A 45 3.70 -3.34 -17.61
N PHE A 46 2.92 -2.89 -16.63
CA PHE A 46 3.21 -1.75 -15.77
C PHE A 46 3.41 -2.23 -14.34
N SER A 47 4.42 -1.73 -13.63
CA SER A 47 4.69 -2.18 -12.26
C SER A 47 5.13 -1.09 -11.30
N ALA A 48 4.85 -1.33 -10.01
CA ALA A 48 5.35 -0.53 -8.90
C ALA A 48 5.71 -1.41 -7.70
N VAL A 49 6.81 -1.05 -7.02
CA VAL A 49 7.31 -1.72 -5.84
C VAL A 49 6.87 -0.97 -4.59
N ARG A 50 6.23 -1.70 -3.67
CA ARG A 50 5.81 -1.24 -2.35
C ARG A 50 6.61 -1.92 -1.25
N GLN A 51 6.69 -1.24 -0.10
CA GLN A 51 7.27 -1.74 1.13
C GLN A 51 6.23 -1.68 2.25
N VAL A 52 6.03 -2.80 2.93
CA VAL A 52 5.20 -2.86 4.13
C VAL A 52 6.12 -3.01 5.33
N ARG A 53 5.90 -2.19 6.35
CA ARG A 53 6.53 -2.29 7.66
C ARG A 53 5.46 -2.52 8.71
N VAL A 54 5.57 -3.59 9.48
CA VAL A 54 4.65 -3.93 10.56
C VAL A 54 5.44 -4.00 11.85
N ALA A 55 5.04 -3.22 12.85
CA ALA A 55 5.54 -3.37 14.21
C ALA A 55 4.56 -4.23 15.00
N SER A 56 5.01 -5.39 15.46
CA SER A 56 4.20 -6.27 16.31
C SER A 56 4.34 -5.85 17.77
N PRO A 57 3.26 -5.91 18.56
CA PRO A 57 3.36 -5.72 20.00
C PRO A 57 4.26 -6.81 20.64
N MET A 58 4.91 -6.47 21.76
CA MET A 58 5.83 -7.40 22.43
C MET A 58 5.15 -8.71 22.83
N PRO A 59 5.84 -9.87 22.74
CA PRO A 59 5.28 -11.18 23.09
C PRO A 59 4.95 -11.36 24.59
N LEU A 60 5.51 -10.54 25.48
CA LEU A 60 5.41 -10.76 26.93
C LEU A 60 4.00 -10.48 27.49
N LEU A 61 3.18 -9.75 26.75
CA LEU A 61 1.76 -9.56 27.03
C LEU A 61 1.00 -10.01 25.78
N GLU A 62 0.55 -11.27 25.75
CA GLU A 62 -0.41 -11.80 24.77
C GLU A 62 -1.78 -11.13 24.95
N LEU A 63 -1.84 -9.80 24.90
CA LEU A 63 -3.08 -9.05 24.97
C LEU A 63 -3.78 -9.20 23.61
N PRO A 64 -4.96 -9.86 23.57
CA PRO A 64 -5.63 -10.24 22.31
C PRO A 64 -6.14 -9.06 21.47
N GLN A 65 -5.84 -7.82 21.84
CA GLN A 65 -6.41 -6.60 21.24
C GLN A 65 -5.37 -5.55 20.81
N VAL A 66 -4.06 -5.81 20.93
CA VAL A 66 -3.06 -4.81 20.52
C VAL A 66 -2.84 -4.91 19.01
N THR A 67 -3.40 -3.96 18.27
CA THR A 67 -3.26 -3.85 16.81
C THR A 67 -1.82 -3.52 16.44
N SER A 68 -1.22 -4.32 15.54
CA SER A 68 0.10 -4.02 14.99
C SER A 68 0.06 -2.71 14.20
N SER A 69 1.00 -1.79 14.45
CA SER A 69 1.10 -0.58 13.64
C SER A 69 1.64 -0.94 12.26
N LYS A 70 0.94 -0.51 11.21
CA LYS A 70 1.26 -0.80 9.80
C LYS A 70 1.67 0.49 9.12
N LYS A 71 2.81 0.46 8.44
CA LYS A 71 3.27 1.57 7.60
C LYS A 71 3.61 1.02 6.22
N VAL A 72 2.82 1.43 5.23
CA VAL A 72 3.05 1.11 3.82
C VAL A 72 3.73 2.31 3.17
N LYS A 73 4.75 2.03 2.36
CA LYS A 73 5.46 2.99 1.53
C LYS A 73 5.48 2.49 0.09
N GLY A 74 5.44 3.41 -0.85
CA GLY A 74 5.41 3.12 -2.28
C GLY A 74 4.14 3.63 -2.93
N GLU A 75 4.19 3.69 -4.24
CA GLU A 75 3.28 4.48 -5.04
C GLU A 75 2.24 3.63 -5.75
N ALA A 76 1.35 4.31 -6.47
CA ALA A 76 0.48 3.70 -7.46
C ALA A 76 1.29 3.10 -8.63
N VAL A 77 0.72 2.10 -9.31
CA VAL A 77 1.21 1.69 -10.62
C VAL A 77 0.78 2.75 -11.63
N VAL A 78 1.72 3.36 -12.33
CA VAL A 78 1.44 4.32 -13.41
C VAL A 78 1.30 3.54 -14.71
N ILE A 79 0.10 3.58 -15.29
CA ILE A 79 -0.23 3.02 -16.61
C ILE A 79 -0.23 4.19 -17.58
N ASP A 80 0.87 4.32 -18.31
CA ASP A 80 1.07 5.37 -19.30
C ASP A 80 1.32 4.70 -20.66
N ILE A 81 0.31 4.75 -21.52
CA ILE A 81 0.38 4.27 -22.90
C ILE A 81 0.41 5.49 -23.79
N LYS A 82 1.35 5.51 -24.74
CA LYS A 82 1.50 6.61 -25.69
C LYS A 82 0.15 6.98 -26.34
N ASP A 83 -0.11 8.28 -26.41
CA ASP A 83 -1.30 8.89 -27.03
C ASP A 83 -2.63 8.51 -26.34
N ARG A 84 -2.60 8.09 -25.07
CA ARG A 84 -3.78 7.75 -24.26
C ARG A 84 -3.71 8.43 -22.88
N PRO A 85 -4.85 8.60 -22.19
CA PRO A 85 -4.84 9.12 -20.82
C PRO A 85 -4.02 8.23 -19.87
N THR A 86 -3.33 8.85 -18.92
CA THR A 86 -2.60 8.11 -17.87
C THR A 86 -3.58 7.62 -16.80
N VAL A 87 -3.49 6.33 -16.45
CA VAL A 87 -4.27 5.71 -15.38
C VAL A 87 -3.35 5.31 -14.23
N PHE A 88 -3.76 5.56 -13.00
CA PHE A 88 -3.05 5.23 -11.78
C PHE A 88 -3.79 4.10 -11.05
N ALA A 89 -3.11 2.98 -10.83
CA ALA A 89 -3.66 1.88 -10.04
C ALA A 89 -3.21 2.00 -8.58
N ILE A 90 -4.14 2.36 -7.71
CA ILE A 90 -3.94 2.66 -6.30
C ILE A 90 -4.42 1.47 -5.47
N MET A 91 -3.50 0.79 -4.79
CA MET A 91 -3.94 -0.16 -3.75
C MET A 91 -4.15 0.58 -2.44
N ASP A 92 -5.26 0.26 -1.77
CA ASP A 92 -5.58 0.78 -0.45
C ASP A 92 -4.57 0.28 0.61
N GLN A 93 -4.69 0.88 1.81
CA GLN A 93 -3.78 0.57 2.92
C GLN A 93 -4.04 -0.82 3.52
N ASN A 94 -5.28 -1.31 3.48
CA ASN A 94 -5.59 -2.64 4.00
C ASN A 94 -5.12 -3.71 3.01
N GLY A 95 -5.37 -3.50 1.72
CA GLY A 95 -5.06 -4.41 0.65
C GLY A 95 -3.57 -4.61 0.39
N SER A 96 -2.74 -3.61 0.71
CA SER A 96 -1.28 -3.78 0.64
C SER A 96 -0.72 -4.89 1.55
N HIS A 97 -1.41 -5.21 2.64
CA HIS A 97 -1.01 -6.27 3.57
C HIS A 97 -1.91 -7.50 3.47
N THR A 98 -3.22 -7.32 3.41
CA THR A 98 -4.16 -8.43 3.33
C THR A 98 -4.14 -9.09 1.98
N ASP A 99 -4.03 -8.33 0.88
CA ASP A 99 -4.20 -8.90 -0.45
C ASP A 99 -2.94 -9.62 -0.91
N VAL A 100 -1.76 -9.09 -0.53
CA VAL A 100 -0.49 -9.81 -0.69
C VAL A 100 -0.53 -11.13 0.05
N LEU A 101 -1.15 -11.16 1.23
CA LEU A 101 -1.22 -12.35 2.07
C LEU A 101 -2.33 -13.33 1.62
N ASP A 102 -3.46 -12.83 1.15
CA ASP A 102 -4.54 -13.63 0.60
C ASP A 102 -4.08 -14.26 -0.73
N ALA A 103 -3.37 -13.51 -1.58
CA ALA A 103 -2.78 -14.01 -2.82
C ALA A 103 -1.65 -15.03 -2.58
N LEU A 104 -0.78 -14.83 -1.58
CA LEU A 104 0.42 -15.67 -1.38
C LEU A 104 0.26 -16.79 -0.35
N LEU A 105 -0.64 -16.66 0.64
CA LEU A 105 -0.78 -17.60 1.76
C LEU A 105 -2.19 -18.22 1.88
N GLU A 106 -3.13 -17.89 0.98
CA GLU A 106 -4.48 -18.47 0.86
C GLU A 106 -5.38 -18.41 2.13
N LYS A 107 -4.94 -17.75 3.22
CA LYS A 107 -5.67 -17.71 4.51
C LYS A 107 -5.61 -16.35 5.23
N ARG A 108 -6.67 -15.56 5.03
CA ARG A 108 -6.89 -14.20 5.59
C ARG A 108 -6.72 -14.07 7.11
N ALA A 109 -7.15 -15.08 7.87
CA ALA A 109 -7.08 -15.05 9.34
C ALA A 109 -5.64 -15.07 9.88
N ALA A 110 -4.68 -15.64 9.12
CA ALA A 110 -3.28 -15.65 9.52
C ALA A 110 -2.63 -14.27 9.38
N ALA A 111 -3.18 -13.36 8.56
CA ALA A 111 -2.57 -12.08 8.22
C ALA A 111 -2.34 -11.15 9.41
N TYR A 112 -3.14 -11.32 10.46
CA TYR A 112 -3.12 -10.48 11.64
C TYR A 112 -2.42 -11.13 12.83
N THR A 113 -1.94 -12.37 12.67
CA THR A 113 -1.21 -13.06 13.72
C THR A 113 0.30 -12.78 13.62
N PRO A 114 1.02 -12.79 14.74
CA PRO A 114 2.48 -12.71 14.72
C PRO A 114 3.14 -13.78 13.82
N ASP A 115 2.52 -14.96 13.70
CA ASP A 115 3.02 -16.05 12.87
C ASP A 115 2.82 -15.78 11.37
N GLY A 116 1.66 -15.26 10.95
CA GLY A 116 1.45 -14.90 9.55
C GLY A 116 2.29 -13.71 9.10
N ILE A 117 2.48 -12.70 9.97
CA ILE A 117 3.42 -11.60 9.71
C ILE A 117 4.85 -12.14 9.54
N ARG A 118 5.26 -13.09 10.37
CA ARG A 118 6.58 -13.74 10.27
C ARG A 118 6.71 -14.54 8.98
N LYS A 119 5.70 -15.32 8.61
CA LYS A 119 5.68 -16.08 7.36
C LYS A 119 5.81 -15.16 6.16
N LEU A 120 5.01 -14.09 6.10
CA LEU A 120 5.03 -13.11 5.02
C LEU A 120 6.40 -12.44 4.86
N ALA A 121 7.00 -12.01 5.97
CA ALA A 121 8.32 -11.38 5.98
C ALA A 121 9.45 -12.33 5.52
N ASN A 122 9.21 -13.64 5.54
CA ASN A 122 10.19 -14.67 5.16
C ASN A 122 9.88 -15.32 3.80
N ILE A 123 8.82 -14.91 3.09
CA ILE A 123 8.57 -15.40 1.72
C ILE A 123 9.75 -15.00 0.84
N LYS A 124 10.23 -15.96 0.04
CA LYS A 124 11.38 -15.77 -0.84
C LYS A 124 11.07 -14.72 -1.91
N ALA A 125 12.01 -13.84 -2.19
CA ALA A 125 11.91 -12.97 -3.36
C ALA A 125 11.77 -13.79 -4.65
N GLY A 126 10.87 -13.37 -5.53
CA GLY A 126 10.47 -14.09 -6.75
C GLY A 126 9.19 -14.92 -6.59
N THR A 127 8.75 -15.22 -5.36
CA THR A 127 7.44 -15.85 -5.15
C THR A 127 6.35 -14.92 -5.64
N SER A 128 5.49 -15.44 -6.52
CA SER A 128 4.49 -14.65 -7.24
C SER A 128 3.13 -15.34 -7.17
N ALA A 129 2.07 -14.55 -7.13
CA ALA A 129 0.70 -15.04 -7.23
C ALA A 129 -0.19 -14.05 -8.01
N PRO A 130 -1.19 -14.54 -8.76
CA PRO A 130 -2.20 -13.69 -9.35
C PRO A 130 -3.03 -13.02 -8.23
N LEU A 131 -3.43 -11.77 -8.47
CA LEU A 131 -4.31 -11.04 -7.57
C LEU A 131 -5.77 -11.33 -7.94
N PRO A 132 -6.58 -11.90 -7.04
CA PRO A 132 -8.01 -12.09 -7.28
C PRO A 132 -8.71 -10.75 -7.55
N LYS A 133 -9.78 -10.77 -8.35
CA LYS A 133 -10.47 -9.54 -8.80
C LYS A 133 -11.00 -8.70 -7.64
N GLU A 134 -11.37 -9.34 -6.54
CA GLU A 134 -11.87 -8.72 -5.32
C GLU A 134 -10.83 -7.84 -4.62
N HIS A 135 -9.55 -8.04 -4.97
CA HIS A 135 -8.40 -7.36 -4.42
C HIS A 135 -7.68 -6.49 -5.47
N TRP A 136 -8.28 -6.29 -6.64
CA TRP A 136 -7.69 -5.41 -7.63
C TRP A 136 -7.57 -3.98 -7.10
N PRO A 137 -6.51 -3.26 -7.51
CA PRO A 137 -6.35 -1.86 -7.15
C PRO A 137 -7.53 -1.03 -7.66
N GLU A 138 -7.76 0.09 -6.99
CA GLU A 138 -8.64 1.12 -7.51
C GLU A 138 -7.94 1.84 -8.65
N PHE A 139 -8.65 2.09 -9.75
CA PHE A 139 -8.10 2.81 -10.89
C PHE A 139 -8.56 4.25 -10.85
N VAL A 140 -7.63 5.17 -11.07
CA VAL A 140 -7.90 6.61 -11.10
C VAL A 140 -7.29 7.18 -12.36
N TYR A 141 -8.01 8.04 -13.06
CA TYR A 141 -7.47 8.85 -14.13
C TYR A 141 -7.86 10.31 -13.92
N PHE A 142 -7.22 11.21 -14.65
CA PHE A 142 -7.51 12.64 -14.63
C PHE A 142 -7.95 13.04 -16.03
N GLU A 143 -9.06 13.77 -16.16
CA GLU A 143 -9.42 14.35 -17.47
C GLU A 143 -8.38 15.40 -17.90
N ASP A 144 -7.85 16.17 -16.95
CA ASP A 144 -6.65 16.99 -17.11
C ASP A 144 -5.64 16.62 -16.03
N ILE A 145 -4.54 16.01 -16.43
CA ILE A 145 -3.46 15.58 -15.54
C ILE A 145 -2.82 16.74 -14.75
N ASN A 146 -3.00 17.98 -15.20
CA ASN A 146 -2.50 19.18 -14.54
C ASN A 146 -3.50 19.78 -13.53
N ASP A 147 -4.77 19.34 -13.55
CA ASP A 147 -5.77 19.77 -12.60
C ASP A 147 -6.19 18.61 -11.68
N PRO A 148 -5.73 18.60 -10.41
CA PRO A 148 -6.07 17.54 -9.46
C PRO A 148 -7.57 17.39 -9.18
N LYS A 149 -8.39 18.40 -9.51
CA LYS A 149 -9.86 18.35 -9.32
C LYS A 149 -10.56 17.49 -10.36
N THR A 150 -9.88 17.14 -11.44
CA THR A 150 -10.43 16.29 -12.52
C THR A 150 -10.23 14.80 -12.26
N ALA A 151 -9.72 14.43 -11.07
CA ALA A 151 -9.49 13.04 -10.71
C ALA A 151 -10.80 12.26 -10.66
N GLN A 152 -10.84 11.15 -11.37
CA GLN A 152 -11.98 10.24 -11.41
C GLN A 152 -11.56 8.82 -11.10
N LYS A 153 -12.25 8.21 -10.15
CA LYS A 153 -12.17 6.77 -9.92
C LYS A 153 -12.99 6.03 -10.96
N ILE A 154 -12.38 5.03 -11.58
CA ILE A 154 -12.99 4.17 -12.57
C ILE A 154 -12.91 2.71 -12.14
N GLU A 155 -13.93 1.95 -12.53
CA GLU A 155 -13.91 0.50 -12.38
C GLU A 155 -12.96 -0.13 -13.40
N ALA A 156 -12.45 -1.32 -13.11
CA ALA A 156 -11.58 -2.04 -14.05
C ALA A 156 -12.25 -2.27 -15.43
N SER A 157 -13.57 -2.47 -15.46
CA SER A 157 -14.35 -2.60 -16.69
C SER A 157 -14.45 -1.32 -17.52
N MET A 158 -14.09 -0.16 -16.96
CA MET A 158 -14.06 1.12 -17.65
C MET A 158 -12.74 1.36 -18.38
N ILE A 159 -11.71 0.54 -18.17
CA ILE A 159 -10.39 0.68 -18.79
C ILE A 159 -10.46 0.72 -20.32
N PRO A 160 -11.23 -0.15 -21.02
CA PRO A 160 -11.36 -0.06 -22.47
C PRO A 160 -12.02 1.24 -22.95
N PHE A 161 -12.81 1.93 -22.12
CA PHE A 161 -13.43 3.20 -22.50
C PHE A 161 -12.48 4.39 -22.31
N VAL A 162 -11.59 4.32 -21.32
CA VAL A 162 -10.62 5.38 -21.02
C VAL A 162 -9.36 5.24 -21.87
N LEU A 163 -8.84 4.02 -21.97
CA LEU A 163 -7.63 3.75 -22.72
C LEU A 163 -7.95 3.44 -24.18
N GLY A 164 -9.10 2.88 -24.53
CA GLY A 164 -9.54 2.57 -25.90
C GLY A 164 -9.96 1.10 -26.07
N GLU A 165 -10.92 0.82 -26.96
CA GLU A 165 -11.72 -0.42 -26.96
C GLU A 165 -10.93 -1.74 -27.03
N ASN A 166 -9.71 -1.69 -27.56
CA ASN A 166 -8.81 -2.84 -27.69
C ASN A 166 -7.77 -2.95 -26.56
N VAL A 167 -7.96 -2.22 -25.46
CA VAL A 167 -7.10 -2.25 -24.27
C VAL A 167 -7.88 -2.82 -23.09
N ASP A 168 -7.44 -3.98 -22.58
CA ASP A 168 -8.08 -4.65 -21.45
C ASP A 168 -7.05 -5.21 -20.46
N ILE A 169 -7.46 -5.34 -19.19
CA ILE A 169 -6.63 -5.93 -18.14
C ILE A 169 -6.58 -7.44 -18.32
N LYS A 170 -5.41 -7.94 -18.73
CA LYS A 170 -5.14 -9.36 -18.90
C LYS A 170 -4.92 -10.06 -17.56
N ASN A 171 -4.09 -9.48 -16.70
CA ASN A 171 -3.86 -9.96 -15.34
C ASN A 171 -3.26 -8.88 -14.43
N ILE A 172 -3.35 -9.15 -13.13
CA ILE A 172 -2.62 -8.42 -12.09
C ILE A 172 -1.89 -9.47 -11.24
N GLN A 173 -0.61 -9.27 -11.03
CA GLN A 173 0.26 -10.18 -10.28
C GLN A 173 0.96 -9.44 -9.15
N ILE A 174 1.11 -10.11 -8.02
CA ILE A 174 1.96 -9.68 -6.92
C ILE A 174 3.19 -10.58 -6.85
N THR A 175 4.37 -9.98 -6.74
CA THR A 175 5.65 -10.70 -6.64
C THR A 175 6.46 -10.16 -5.47
N MET A 176 6.85 -11.02 -4.54
CA MET A 176 7.78 -10.64 -3.46
C MET A 176 9.13 -10.25 -4.07
N THR A 177 9.71 -9.15 -3.62
CA THR A 177 10.89 -8.59 -4.28
C THR A 177 11.85 -7.94 -3.31
N ASN A 178 13.12 -7.84 -3.72
CA ASN A 178 14.14 -7.04 -3.03
C ASN A 178 14.43 -5.71 -3.76
N LYS A 179 13.75 -5.46 -4.89
CA LYS A 179 13.86 -4.20 -5.64
C LYS A 179 13.58 -2.99 -4.74
N ARG A 180 14.11 -1.83 -5.13
CA ARG A 180 13.85 -0.56 -4.44
C ARG A 180 12.40 -0.14 -4.65
N ILE A 181 11.86 0.60 -3.68
CA ILE A 181 10.52 1.19 -3.76
C ILE A 181 10.46 2.10 -5.00
N THR A 182 9.38 1.99 -5.78
CA THR A 182 9.17 2.83 -6.96
C THR A 182 8.88 4.28 -6.57
N ARG A 183 9.45 5.22 -7.34
CA ARG A 183 9.14 6.65 -7.32
C ARG A 183 8.96 7.18 -8.74
N LYS A 184 7.74 7.13 -9.25
CA LYS A 184 7.33 7.53 -10.61
C LYS A 184 6.13 8.49 -10.61
N VAL A 185 5.27 8.45 -9.61
CA VAL A 185 4.05 9.26 -9.58
C VAL A 185 4.38 10.75 -9.54
N ASP A 186 5.39 11.15 -8.77
CA ASP A 186 5.86 12.54 -8.70
C ASP A 186 6.28 13.08 -10.08
N ALA A 187 6.84 12.22 -10.95
CA ALA A 187 7.22 12.61 -12.31
C ALA A 187 6.01 12.73 -13.26
N SER A 188 4.92 12.01 -12.98
CA SER A 188 3.68 12.09 -13.77
C SER A 188 2.77 13.23 -13.34
N LEU A 189 2.85 13.66 -12.08
CA LEU A 189 1.96 14.67 -11.49
C LEU A 189 2.81 15.79 -10.88
N ALA A 190 3.29 16.71 -11.72
CA ALA A 190 4.20 17.78 -11.31
C ALA A 190 3.65 18.67 -10.19
N TRP A 191 2.32 18.81 -10.10
CA TRP A 191 1.66 19.58 -9.04
C TRP A 191 1.74 18.89 -7.66
N LEU A 192 2.19 17.64 -7.54
CA LEU A 192 2.42 17.01 -6.24
C LEU A 192 3.58 17.64 -5.47
N GLU A 193 4.59 18.17 -6.16
CA GLU A 193 5.73 18.84 -5.52
C GLU A 193 5.27 20.08 -4.74
N SER A 194 4.33 20.85 -5.30
CA SER A 194 3.80 22.05 -4.64
C SER A 194 2.92 21.75 -3.43
N LEU A 195 2.52 20.49 -3.26
CA LEU A 195 1.72 20.03 -2.14
C LEU A 195 2.56 19.36 -1.03
N ASP A 196 3.88 19.22 -1.18
CA ASP A 196 4.76 18.39 -0.32
C ASP A 196 4.52 16.86 -0.46
N GLY A 197 4.20 16.37 -1.66
CA GLY A 197 4.43 14.98 -2.10
C GLY A 197 3.67 13.87 -1.34
N SER A 198 2.65 14.21 -0.56
CA SER A 198 2.05 13.32 0.45
C SER A 198 0.83 12.50 -0.02
N TYR A 199 0.49 12.47 -1.31
CA TYR A 199 -0.94 12.32 -1.68
C TYR A 199 -1.33 11.07 -2.48
N LEU A 200 -0.43 10.46 -3.27
CA LEU A 200 -0.69 9.22 -4.04
C LEU A 200 0.30 8.10 -3.70
N HIS A 201 0.86 8.14 -2.50
CA HIS A 201 1.60 7.04 -1.92
C HIS A 201 0.67 6.27 -0.99
N GLY A 202 0.72 4.93 -0.99
CA GLY A 202 -0.16 4.07 -0.17
C GLY A 202 0.05 4.15 1.34
N GLY A 203 0.60 5.27 1.85
CA GLY A 203 0.84 5.55 3.26
C GLY A 203 -0.29 6.39 3.87
N SER A 204 -0.22 6.62 5.17
CA SER A 204 -1.20 7.44 5.90
C SER A 204 -1.08 8.91 5.51
N THR A 205 -2.06 9.42 4.78
CA THR A 205 -2.43 10.83 4.87
C THR A 205 -3.17 11.04 6.21
N SER A 206 -3.03 12.21 6.83
CA SER A 206 -3.83 12.54 8.01
C SER A 206 -5.31 12.39 7.65
N ARG A 207 -6.12 11.70 8.48
CA ARG A 207 -7.57 11.66 8.31
C ARG A 207 -8.09 13.11 8.29
N GLY A 208 -8.74 13.52 7.20
CA GLY A 208 -9.23 14.89 7.03
C GLY A 208 -8.22 15.89 6.46
N ALA A 209 -7.09 15.45 5.92
CA ALA A 209 -6.28 16.32 5.07
C ALA A 209 -7.11 16.70 3.83
N PRO A 210 -7.34 18.00 3.55
CA PRO A 210 -8.29 18.46 2.53
C PRO A 210 -7.96 18.01 1.11
N TYR A 211 -6.75 17.48 0.87
CA TYR A 211 -6.23 17.06 -0.44
C TYR A 211 -5.60 15.66 -0.44
N GLY A 212 -5.77 14.87 0.63
CA GLY A 212 -5.35 13.45 0.69
C GLY A 212 -6.01 12.60 -0.39
N MET A 213 -5.26 11.90 -1.25
CA MET A 213 -5.83 10.99 -2.27
C MET A 213 -5.46 9.52 -2.02
N HIS A 214 -5.94 8.95 -0.92
CA HIS A 214 -6.13 7.50 -0.79
C HIS A 214 -7.42 7.04 -1.51
N GLY A 215 -7.48 5.78 -1.95
CA GLY A 215 -8.63 5.22 -2.70
C GLY A 215 -10.02 5.56 -2.11
N GLY A 216 -10.16 5.55 -0.79
CA GLY A 216 -11.40 5.96 -0.11
C GLY A 216 -11.81 7.44 -0.18
N PHE A 217 -11.03 8.34 -0.81
CA PHE A 217 -11.40 9.75 -0.98
C PHE A 217 -12.04 10.06 -2.34
N PHE A 218 -11.99 9.13 -3.29
CA PHE A 218 -12.68 9.32 -4.57
C PHE A 218 -14.16 8.98 -4.39
N LYS A 219 -14.99 10.01 -4.24
CA LYS A 219 -16.44 9.88 -4.38
C LYS A 219 -16.79 9.98 -5.87
N ARG A 220 -17.69 9.11 -6.34
CA ARG A 220 -18.33 9.28 -7.66
C ARG A 220 -19.19 10.54 -7.57
N GLY A 221 -19.09 11.41 -8.59
CA GLY A 221 -19.57 12.79 -8.57
C GLY A 221 -20.86 13.05 -7.79
N GLU A 222 -20.76 14.03 -6.88
CA GLU A 222 -21.84 14.87 -6.38
C GLU A 222 -21.45 16.33 -6.65
#